data_AF-A0A7R9A1R6-F1
#
_entry.id   AF-A0A7R9A1R6-F1
#
_cell.length_a   1.000
_cell.length_b   1.000
_cell.length_c   1.000
_cell.angle_alpha   90.00
_cell.angle_beta   90.00
_cell.angle_gamma   90.00
#
_symmetry.space_group_name_H-M   'P 1'
#
loop_
_entity.id
_entity.type
_entity.pdbx_description
1 polymer ?
#
loop_
_entity_poly.entity_id
_entity_poly.type
_entity_poly.pdbx_seq_one_letter_code
_entity_poly.pdbx_strand_id
1 'polypeptide(L)'
;MLVDILLPVYCRKKTESMGGMANMSQEEIVSSTRTVFQGLEALRGEHKSILSGLEGSLRAAQQERLDAHLMREKASLVHKSLEMIELGIGEAQIY
;
A
#
# COMPACT_ATOMS: atom_id res chain seq x y z
N MET A 1 -23.54 16.84 -42.26
CA MET A 1 -24.72 16.41 -41.48
C MET A 1 -24.44 15.19 -40.60
N LEU A 2 -24.10 14.01 -41.15
CA LEU A 2 -23.82 12.83 -40.30
C LEU A 2 -22.53 12.96 -39.48
N VAL A 3 -21.47 13.52 -40.08
CA VAL A 3 -20.16 13.68 -39.44
C VAL A 3 -20.22 14.70 -38.29
N ASP A 4 -21.01 15.77 -38.47
CA ASP A 4 -21.23 16.82 -37.47
C ASP A 4 -21.98 16.31 -36.22
N ILE A 5 -22.75 15.23 -36.36
CA ILE A 5 -23.49 14.61 -35.25
C ILE A 5 -22.68 13.46 -34.63
N LEU A 6 -21.94 12.69 -35.43
CA LEU A 6 -21.19 11.54 -34.95
C LEU A 6 -19.91 11.93 -34.21
N LEU A 7 -19.24 13.02 -34.59
CA LEU A 7 -18.01 13.45 -33.94
C LEU A 7 -18.23 13.87 -32.46
N PRO A 8 -19.25 14.69 -32.12
CA PRO A 8 -19.57 15.00 -30.72
C PRO A 8 -20.03 13.77 -29.93
N VAL A 9 -20.79 12.87 -30.54
CA VAL A 9 -21.26 11.63 -29.91
C VAL A 9 -20.10 10.70 -29.59
N TYR A 10 -19.14 10.56 -30.52
CA TYR A 10 -17.93 9.77 -30.30
C TYR A 10 -17.04 10.38 -29.21
N CYS A 11 -16.84 11.70 -29.21
CA CYS A 11 -16.12 12.40 -28.15
C CYS A 11 -16.78 12.23 -26.77
N ARG A 12 -18.11 12.34 -26.68
CA ARG A 12 -18.86 12.14 -25.43
C ARG A 12 -18.72 10.72 -24.89
N LYS A 13 -18.85 9.70 -25.76
CA LYS A 13 -18.66 8.30 -25.34
C LYS A 13 -17.23 7.99 -24.92
N LYS A 14 -16.24 8.62 -25.58
CA LYS A 14 -14.83 8.48 -25.20
C LYS A 14 -14.53 9.12 -23.85
N THR A 15 -15.18 10.25 -23.51
CA THR A 15 -15.09 10.85 -22.17
C THR A 15 -15.86 10.08 -21.11
N GLU A 16 -17.00 9.46 -21.42
CA GLU A 16 -17.76 8.62 -20.48
C GLU A 16 -16.99 7.35 -20.10
N SER A 17 -16.25 6.77 -21.05
CA SER A 17 -15.40 5.59 -20.80
C SER A 17 -14.11 5.92 -20.01
N MET A 18 -13.62 7.16 -20.07
CA MET A 18 -12.50 7.65 -19.23
C MET A 18 -12.99 8.29 -17.91
N GLY A 19 -14.27 8.64 -17.85
CA GLY A 19 -14.93 9.28 -16.71
C GLY A 19 -14.99 8.40 -15.48
N GLY A 20 -14.98 7.07 -15.62
CA GLY A 20 -15.02 6.15 -14.48
C GLY A 20 -13.84 6.29 -13.50
N MET A 21 -12.66 6.71 -13.97
CA MET A 21 -11.50 7.05 -13.12
C MET A 21 -11.37 8.56 -12.85
N ALA A 22 -12.03 9.41 -13.65
CA ALA A 22 -11.97 10.87 -13.54
C ALA A 22 -13.15 11.50 -12.77
N ASN A 23 -14.12 10.71 -12.30
CA ASN A 23 -15.31 11.21 -11.58
C ASN A 23 -15.24 11.11 -10.06
N MET A 24 -14.14 10.64 -9.45
CA MET A 24 -14.00 10.80 -8.01
C MET A 24 -13.82 12.28 -7.70
N SER A 25 -14.66 12.81 -6.82
CA SER A 25 -14.51 14.19 -6.37
C SER A 25 -13.14 14.34 -5.68
N GLN A 26 -12.59 15.56 -5.67
CA GLN A 26 -11.31 15.80 -4.99
C GLN A 26 -11.39 15.41 -3.51
N GLU A 27 -12.56 15.57 -2.88
CA GLU A 27 -12.85 15.11 -1.53
C GLU A 27 -12.83 13.59 -1.40
N GLU A 28 -13.37 12.85 -2.37
CA GLU A 28 -13.34 11.39 -2.38
C GLU A 28 -11.90 10.86 -2.56
N ILE A 29 -11.08 11.52 -3.38
CA ILE A 29 -9.66 11.18 -3.56
C ILE A 29 -8.92 11.38 -2.24
N VAL A 30 -9.06 12.55 -1.60
CA VAL A 30 -8.41 12.86 -0.32
C VAL A 30 -8.87 11.89 0.78
N SER A 31 -10.17 11.59 0.85
CA SER A 31 -10.72 10.63 1.82
C SER A 31 -10.17 9.22 1.61
N SER A 32 -10.08 8.77 0.35
CA SER A 32 -9.53 7.47 0.00
C SER A 32 -8.04 7.38 0.33
N THR A 33 -7.25 8.41 0.00
CA THR A 33 -5.83 8.47 0.32
C THR A 33 -5.59 8.48 1.83
N ARG A 34 -6.39 9.21 2.60
CA ARG A 34 -6.34 9.18 4.08
C ARG A 34 -6.63 7.79 4.64
N THR A 35 -7.59 7.08 4.06
CA THR A 35 -7.92 5.70 4.46
C THR A 35 -6.74 4.76 4.18
N VAL A 36 -6.10 4.88 3.01
CA VAL A 36 -4.88 4.12 2.67
C VAL A 36 -3.75 4.44 3.65
N PHE A 37 -3.50 5.71 3.94
CA PHE A 37 -2.49 6.14 4.90
C PHE A 37 -2.71 5.51 6.28
N GLN A 38 -3.94 5.56 6.80
CA GLN A 38 -4.28 4.93 8.09
C GLN A 38 -4.09 3.42 8.07
N GLY A 39 -4.45 2.76 6.97
CA GLY A 39 -4.22 1.33 6.78
C GLY A 39 -2.74 0.97 6.77
N LEU A 40 -1.90 1.78 6.11
CA LEU A 40 -0.45 1.60 6.09
C LEU A 40 0.18 1.83 7.47
N GLU A 41 -0.28 2.83 8.22
CA GLU A 41 0.16 3.08 9.60
C GLU A 41 -0.15 1.88 10.51
N ALA A 42 -1.36 1.33 10.40
CA ALA A 42 -1.76 0.13 11.13
C ALA A 42 -0.90 -1.08 10.74
N LEU A 43 -0.74 -1.33 9.44
CA LEU A 43 0.08 -2.43 8.92
C LEU A 43 1.56 -2.31 9.35
N ARG A 44 2.10 -1.09 9.38
CA ARG A 44 3.45 -0.82 9.91
C ARG A 44 3.56 -1.23 11.38
N GLY A 45 2.54 -0.92 12.19
CA GLY A 45 2.47 -1.32 13.60
C GLY A 45 2.48 -2.84 13.77
N GLU A 46 1.67 -3.55 12.98
CA GLU A 46 1.63 -5.02 12.98
C GLU A 46 2.97 -5.63 12.58
N HIS A 47 3.61 -5.12 11.52
CA HIS A 47 4.93 -5.59 11.07
C HIS A 47 6.02 -5.36 12.13
N LYS A 48 6.01 -4.22 12.83
CA LYS A 48 6.92 -3.96 13.96
C LYS A 48 6.70 -4.94 15.11
N SER A 49 5.45 -5.27 15.43
CA SER A 49 5.11 -6.27 16.44
C SER A 49 5.62 -7.67 16.06
N ILE A 50 5.39 -8.10 14.82
CA ILE A 50 5.90 -9.37 14.29
C ILE A 50 7.44 -9.42 14.36
N LEU A 51 8.11 -8.35 13.91
CA LEU A 51 9.56 -8.27 13.92
C LEU A 51 10.12 -8.39 15.33
N SER A 52 9.56 -7.63 16.29
CA SER A 52 9.96 -7.71 17.71
C SER A 52 9.82 -9.13 18.27
N GLY A 53 8.74 -9.85 17.92
CA GLY A 53 8.54 -11.24 18.31
C GLY A 53 9.57 -12.19 17.69
N LEU A 54 9.90 -12.00 16.41
CA LEU A 54 10.92 -12.79 15.70
C LEU A 54 12.30 -12.56 16.31
N GLU A 55 12.67 -11.31 16.58
CA GLU A 55 13.94 -10.96 17.23
C GLU A 55 14.03 -11.54 18.64
N GLY A 56 12.94 -11.53 19.41
CA GLY A 56 12.87 -12.19 20.72
C GLY A 56 13.13 -13.69 20.61
N SER A 57 12.50 -14.34 19.64
CA SER A 57 12.69 -15.78 19.36
C SER A 57 14.12 -16.10 18.91
N LEU A 58 14.71 -15.24 18.07
CA LEU A 58 16.11 -15.35 17.64
C LEU A 58 17.08 -15.27 18.83
N ARG A 59 16.86 -14.32 19.76
CA ARG A 59 17.68 -14.20 20.98
C ARG A 59 17.56 -15.45 21.86
N ALA A 60 16.35 -15.97 22.04
CA ALA A 60 16.14 -17.21 22.79
C ALA A 60 16.84 -18.41 22.14
N ALA A 61 16.69 -18.57 20.82
CA ALA A 61 17.34 -19.64 20.06
C ALA A 61 18.89 -19.55 20.13
N GLN A 62 19.45 -18.33 20.10
CA GLN A 62 20.89 -18.12 20.30
C GLN A 62 21.37 -18.58 21.68
N GLN A 63 20.61 -18.26 22.73
CA GLN A 63 20.92 -18.68 24.11
C GLN A 63 20.88 -20.21 24.25
N GLU A 64 19.91 -20.84 23.60
CA GLU A 64 19.72 -22.30 23.62
C GLU A 64 20.54 -23.05 22.55
N ARG A 65 21.36 -22.33 21.76
CA ARG A 65 22.16 -22.87 20.63
C ARG A 65 21.32 -23.67 19.61
N LEU A 66 20.07 -23.24 19.40
CA LEU A 66 19.17 -23.83 18.42
C LEU A 66 19.44 -23.26 17.02
N ASP A 67 19.07 -24.02 15.99
CA ASP A 67 19.04 -23.50 14.63
C ASP A 67 17.94 -22.44 14.49
N ALA A 68 18.33 -21.25 14.06
CA ALA A 68 17.47 -20.10 13.88
C ALA A 68 17.46 -19.59 12.42
N HIS A 69 17.91 -20.39 11.45
CA HIS A 69 17.97 -19.98 10.03
C HIS A 69 16.63 -19.45 9.52
N LEU A 70 15.57 -20.24 9.69
CA LEU A 70 14.22 -19.87 9.24
C LEU A 70 13.71 -18.59 9.91
N MET A 71 14.01 -18.40 11.20
CA MET A 71 13.60 -17.18 11.92
C MET A 71 14.31 -15.94 11.38
N ARG A 72 15.60 -16.07 11.04
CA ARG A 72 16.38 -14.99 10.42
C ARG A 72 15.87 -14.63 9.03
N GLU A 73 15.52 -15.63 8.22
CA GLU A 73 14.90 -15.41 6.90
C GLU A 73 13.56 -14.68 7.04
N LYS A 74 12.70 -15.14 7.96
CA LYS A 74 11.41 -14.47 8.24
C LYS A 74 11.61 -13.03 8.69
N ALA A 75 12.56 -12.77 9.60
CA ALA A 75 12.87 -11.41 10.06
C ALA A 75 13.35 -10.52 8.89
N SER A 76 14.19 -11.06 8.01
CA SER A 76 14.65 -10.35 6.80
C SER A 76 13.50 -9.97 5.86
N LEU A 77 12.54 -10.88 5.65
CA LEU A 77 11.35 -10.59 4.83
C LEU A 77 10.46 -9.53 5.46
N VAL A 78 10.25 -9.59 6.78
CA VAL A 78 9.45 -8.58 7.50
C VAL A 78 10.11 -7.21 7.43
N HIS A 79 11.44 -7.13 7.56
CA HIS A 79 12.20 -5.89 7.35
C HIS A 79 11.97 -5.28 5.97
N LYS A 80 12.14 -6.06 4.90
CA LYS A 80 11.90 -5.58 3.53
C LYS A 80 10.47 -5.10 3.33
N SER A 81 9.50 -5.80 3.90
CA SER A 81 8.10 -5.37 3.85
C SER A 81 7.88 -4.07 4.62
N LEU A 82 8.56 -3.89 5.76
CA LEU A 82 8.48 -2.66 6.56
C LEU A 82 9.05 -1.46 5.79
N GLU A 83 10.19 -1.63 5.10
CA GLU A 83 10.76 -0.60 4.21
C GLU A 83 9.76 -0.17 3.12
N MET A 84 9.10 -1.13 2.48
CA MET A 84 8.08 -0.84 1.46
C MET A 84 6.86 -0.10 2.04
N ILE A 85 6.43 -0.45 3.25
CA ILE A 85 5.33 0.24 3.93
C ILE A 85 5.73 1.68 4.28
N GLU A 86 6.95 1.88 4.80
CA GLU A 86 7.45 3.21 5.17
C GLU A 86 7.59 4.13 3.94
N LEU A 87 8.01 3.59 2.79
CA LEU A 87 7.97 4.31 1.51
C LEU A 87 6.53 4.71 1.12
N GLY A 88 5.59 3.77 1.15
CA GLY A 88 4.20 4.03 0.80
C GLY A 88 3.51 5.05 1.73
N ILE A 89 3.88 5.05 3.02
CA ILE A 89 3.41 6.06 3.98
C ILE A 89 3.95 7.45 3.59
N GLY A 90 5.24 7.54 3.26
CA GLY A 90 5.85 8.80 2.80
C GLY A 90 5.18 9.34 1.54
N GLU A 91 4.80 8.48 0.60
CA GLU A 91 4.05 8.85 -0.60
C GLU A 91 2.62 9.30 -0.29
N ALA A 92 1.92 8.60 0.62
CA ALA A 92 0.54 8.89 0.99
C ALA A 92 0.37 10.12 1.90
N GLN A 93 1.40 10.52 2.66
CA GLN A 93 1.36 11.66 3.58
C GLN A 93 1.24 13.02 2.88
N ILE A 94 1.59 13.10 1.60
CA ILE A 94 1.69 14.36 0.84
C ILE A 94 0.31 14.91 0.43
N TYR A 95 -0.77 14.13 0.59
CA TYR A 95 -2.13 14.44 0.12
C TYR A 95 -3.16 14.46 1.27
#